data_AF-A0A3B3X8Q8-F1
#
_entry.id   AF-A0A3B3X8Q8-F1
#
_cell.length_a   1.000
_cell.length_b   1.000
_cell.length_c   1.000
_cell.angle_alpha   90.00
_cell.angle_beta   90.00
_cell.angle_gamma   90.00
#
_symmetry.space_group_name_H-M   'P 1'
#
loop_
_entity.id
_entity.type
_entity.pdbx_description
1 polymer ?
#
loop_
_entity_poly.entity_id
_entity_poly.type
_entity_poly.pdbx_seq_one_letter_code
_entity_poly.pdbx_strand_id
1 'polypeptide(L)'
;MVVSFHRGARGQNALRQILAPVVKEIMDDKTLNIKTDPVDIYKGWVNQMESQTGEASKLPYDVTPEQAMTHEEVRTRLEASIKHMKSITDKFLSAIIVSVDKIPYGMRFISKVLKDTLQEKFPDSTEDELLKIVGNLLYYRYMNPAIVAPDAFDIIEVSAGGQLTTEQRRNLGSVAKMLQHAASNKMFLGDNAHLNPINEYLSSSHQKFRRFFLSACDVPSLEDKFNVDQYSDLVTVTKPVIYISIGEIINTHTLLLDHQDAIAPEHNDPIHELLTDLGDVPTVESLIEMDAKTLLLNTKRLIVDVIRFQPGETLTEILDSTASPEQEAEYQRAMQRRAIRDAKTPEKMKQVKPVVDDSLTLQGKKDKIKSNLQRLAELGKVHPENRYQDLINDIAKDIRNQRRYRQRRKAELVKLQQTNSGLNSKTTFYNMQIDSYNQYIKTCMDNLASKGKLSRKPGDNKAKKSKQVAQKYTAARLKEKGVLISIDDLQPNQ
;
A
#
# COMPACT_ATOMS: atom_id res chain seq x y z
N MET A 1 -5.87 8.27 -1.61
CA MET A 1 -4.74 7.33 -1.70
C MET A 1 -4.48 6.85 -3.12
N VAL A 2 -5.39 6.08 -3.75
CA VAL A 2 -5.21 5.52 -5.11
C VAL A 2 -4.80 6.55 -6.17
N VAL A 3 -5.49 7.69 -6.24
CA VAL A 3 -5.14 8.78 -7.17
C VAL A 3 -3.74 9.33 -6.92
N SER A 4 -3.32 9.44 -5.65
CA SER A 4 -1.97 9.91 -5.29
C SER A 4 -0.90 8.89 -5.69
N PHE A 5 -1.16 7.61 -5.46
CA PHE A 5 -0.25 6.52 -5.83
C PHE A 5 0.04 6.53 -7.34
N HIS A 6 -1.01 6.62 -8.17
CA HIS A 6 -0.86 6.68 -9.62
C HIS A 6 -0.35 8.03 -10.17
N ARG A 7 -0.19 9.05 -9.31
CA ARG A 7 0.45 10.32 -9.64
C ARG A 7 1.93 10.38 -9.22
N GLY A 8 2.31 9.67 -8.16
CA GLY A 8 3.63 9.78 -7.53
C GLY A 8 4.77 9.08 -8.27
N ALA A 9 4.46 8.14 -9.17
CA ALA A 9 5.48 7.44 -9.95
C ALA A 9 6.03 8.33 -11.08
N ARG A 10 6.98 9.21 -10.74
CA ARG A 10 7.80 9.97 -11.71
C ARG A 10 8.34 9.00 -12.76
N GLY A 11 7.84 9.09 -14.00
CA GLY A 11 8.32 8.30 -15.15
C GLY A 11 7.31 7.37 -15.83
N GLN A 12 6.19 7.02 -15.18
CA GLN A 12 5.09 6.25 -15.81
C GLN A 12 3.83 7.11 -15.94
N ASN A 13 3.97 8.29 -16.54
CA ASN A 13 2.85 9.21 -16.64
C ASN A 13 1.91 8.81 -17.80
N ALA A 14 1.05 7.83 -17.55
CA ALA A 14 -0.03 7.46 -18.45
C ALA A 14 -0.83 8.69 -18.92
N LEU A 15 -1.05 9.67 -18.04
CA LEU A 15 -1.73 10.92 -18.39
C LEU A 15 -0.96 11.72 -19.44
N ARG A 16 0.38 11.73 -19.41
CA ARG A 16 1.20 12.38 -20.44
C ARG A 16 0.93 11.76 -21.82
N GLN A 17 0.83 10.42 -21.91
CA GLN A 17 0.56 9.74 -23.18
C GLN A 17 -0.86 9.97 -23.73
N ILE A 18 -1.80 10.40 -22.88
CA ILE A 18 -3.19 10.67 -23.22
C ILE A 18 -3.38 12.14 -23.57
N LEU A 19 -2.85 13.04 -22.73
CA LEU A 19 -3.18 14.46 -22.73
C LEU A 19 -2.12 15.34 -23.40
N ALA A 20 -0.84 14.94 -23.42
CA ALA A 20 0.22 15.82 -23.93
C ALA A 20 0.00 16.30 -25.37
N PRO A 21 -0.46 15.47 -26.33
CA PRO A 21 -0.68 15.92 -27.71
C PRO A 21 -1.73 17.05 -27.80
N VAL A 22 -2.87 16.87 -27.13
CA VAL A 22 -3.98 17.84 -27.16
C VAL A 22 -3.71 19.08 -26.31
N VAL A 23 -2.94 18.95 -25.23
CA VAL A 23 -2.47 20.10 -24.42
C VAL A 23 -1.50 20.95 -25.22
N LYS A 24 -0.52 20.34 -25.91
CA LYS A 24 0.45 21.07 -26.74
C LYS A 24 -0.23 21.88 -27.84
N GLU A 25 -1.26 21.31 -28.47
CA GLU A 25 -2.03 22.02 -29.49
C GLU A 25 -2.63 23.35 -28.98
N ILE A 26 -3.19 23.37 -27.76
CA ILE A 26 -3.68 24.60 -27.11
C ILE A 26 -2.52 25.56 -26.79
N MET A 27 -1.36 25.03 -26.40
CA MET A 27 -0.21 25.85 -26.05
C MET A 27 0.42 26.55 -27.25
N ASP A 28 0.44 25.88 -28.39
CA ASP A 28 1.07 26.35 -29.61
C ASP A 28 0.17 27.32 -30.40
N ASP A 29 -1.16 27.21 -30.26
CA ASP A 29 -2.11 28.13 -30.89
C ASP A 29 -2.23 29.47 -30.15
N LYS A 30 -1.45 30.45 -30.60
CA LYS A 30 -1.47 31.83 -30.10
C LYS A 30 -2.71 32.63 -30.52
N THR A 31 -3.48 32.13 -31.48
CA THR A 31 -4.68 32.82 -32.00
C THR A 31 -5.96 32.27 -31.38
N LEU A 32 -5.83 31.32 -30.46
CA LEU A 32 -6.95 30.63 -29.86
C LEU A 32 -7.81 31.56 -29.00
N ASN A 33 -9.03 31.83 -29.47
CA ASN A 33 -10.06 32.51 -28.70
C ASN A 33 -11.24 31.59 -28.43
N ILE A 34 -11.39 31.18 -27.17
CA ILE A 34 -12.50 30.37 -26.66
C ILE A 34 -13.16 31.03 -25.45
N LYS A 35 -13.13 32.36 -25.37
CA LYS A 35 -13.86 33.10 -24.34
C LYS A 35 -15.35 32.88 -24.53
N THR A 36 -16.04 32.52 -23.46
CA THR A 36 -17.49 32.24 -23.49
C THR A 36 -18.30 33.24 -22.67
N ASP A 37 -17.65 34.16 -21.95
CA ASP A 37 -18.31 35.21 -21.19
C ASP A 37 -18.65 36.39 -22.11
N PRO A 38 -19.95 36.76 -22.27
CA PRO A 38 -20.37 37.87 -23.11
C PRO A 38 -19.75 39.21 -22.71
N VAL A 39 -19.52 39.45 -21.41
CA VAL A 39 -18.95 40.70 -20.91
C VAL A 39 -17.48 40.79 -21.29
N ASP A 40 -16.72 39.70 -21.17
CA ASP A 40 -15.31 39.66 -21.60
C ASP A 40 -15.16 39.84 -23.11
N ILE A 41 -16.09 39.28 -23.90
CA ILE A 41 -16.12 39.44 -25.35
C ILE A 41 -16.42 40.89 -25.72
N TYR A 42 -17.40 41.51 -25.05
CA TYR A 42 -17.74 42.91 -25.23
C TYR A 42 -16.57 43.83 -24.89
N LYS A 43 -15.95 43.67 -23.71
CA LYS A 43 -14.77 44.44 -23.30
C LYS A 43 -13.62 44.28 -24.30
N GLY A 44 -13.38 43.05 -24.77
CA GLY A 44 -12.40 42.79 -25.81
C GLY A 44 -12.70 43.49 -27.15
N TRP A 45 -13.97 43.54 -27.54
CA TRP A 45 -14.42 44.26 -28.74
C TRP A 45 -14.27 45.77 -28.61
N VAL A 46 -14.71 46.36 -27.51
CA VAL A 46 -14.57 47.81 -27.23
C VAL A 46 -13.09 48.22 -27.26
N ASN A 47 -12.23 47.52 -26.53
CA ASN A 47 -10.80 47.81 -26.49
C ASN A 47 -10.15 47.69 -27.88
N GLN A 48 -10.58 46.72 -28.69
CA GLN A 48 -10.09 46.57 -30.05
C GLN A 48 -10.51 47.74 -30.94
N MET A 49 -11.75 48.21 -30.82
CA MET A 49 -12.22 49.39 -31.56
C MET A 49 -11.43 50.64 -31.17
N GLU A 50 -11.27 50.91 -29.87
CA GLU A 50 -10.52 52.08 -29.38
C GLU A 50 -9.06 52.06 -29.80
N SER A 51 -8.43 50.88 -29.80
CA SER A 51 -7.06 50.74 -30.30
C SER A 51 -6.94 50.95 -31.82
N GLN A 52 -7.99 50.69 -32.59
CA GLN A 52 -7.99 50.87 -34.05
C GLN A 52 -8.33 52.31 -34.45
N THR A 53 -9.25 52.96 -33.75
CA THR A 53 -9.66 54.34 -34.00
C THR A 53 -8.72 55.36 -33.35
N GLY A 54 -8.04 54.98 -32.27
CA GLY A 54 -7.26 55.89 -31.43
C GLY A 54 -8.10 56.81 -30.55
N GLU A 55 -9.43 56.63 -30.54
CA GLU A 55 -10.39 57.43 -29.80
C GLU A 55 -11.19 56.57 -28.83
N ALA A 56 -11.54 57.13 -27.66
CA ALA A 56 -12.38 56.45 -26.68
C ALA A 56 -13.78 56.18 -27.25
N SER A 57 -14.31 54.98 -27.03
CA SER A 57 -15.61 54.60 -27.56
C SER A 57 -16.73 55.33 -26.81
N LYS A 58 -17.88 55.49 -27.47
CA LYS A 58 -19.11 56.02 -26.84
C LYS A 58 -19.89 54.94 -26.09
N LEU A 59 -19.35 53.73 -26.01
CA LEU A 59 -20.00 52.58 -25.41
C LEU A 59 -19.67 52.49 -23.91
N PRO A 60 -20.59 52.04 -23.05
CA PRO A 60 -20.34 51.91 -21.61
C PRO A 60 -19.33 50.80 -21.32
N TYR A 61 -18.32 51.06 -20.49
CA TYR A 61 -17.30 50.05 -20.15
C TYR A 61 -17.81 48.90 -19.27
N ASP A 62 -18.80 49.16 -18.43
CA ASP A 62 -19.44 48.14 -17.60
C ASP A 62 -20.86 47.86 -18.09
N VAL A 63 -21.07 46.60 -18.48
CA VAL A 63 -22.33 46.08 -19.02
C VAL A 63 -22.69 44.77 -18.35
N THR A 64 -23.99 44.50 -18.25
CA THR A 64 -24.47 43.17 -17.85
C THR A 64 -24.34 42.17 -19.01
N PRO A 65 -24.34 40.84 -18.75
CA PRO A 65 -24.33 39.84 -19.81
C PRO A 65 -25.49 40.01 -20.80
N GLU A 66 -26.67 40.39 -20.33
CA GLU A 66 -27.85 40.65 -21.16
C GLU A 66 -27.63 41.87 -22.09
N GLN A 67 -27.07 42.95 -21.56
CA GLN A 67 -26.73 44.15 -22.33
C GLN A 67 -25.65 43.85 -23.37
N ALA A 68 -24.59 43.14 -23.00
CA ALA A 68 -23.54 42.72 -23.92
C ALA A 68 -24.10 41.90 -25.10
N MET A 69 -25.05 40.99 -24.81
CA MET A 69 -25.71 40.13 -25.80
C MET A 69 -26.68 40.87 -26.74
N THR A 70 -27.03 42.14 -26.47
CA THR A 70 -27.82 42.95 -27.42
C THR A 70 -27.03 43.34 -28.67
N HIS A 71 -25.70 43.38 -28.58
CA HIS A 71 -24.83 43.75 -29.68
C HIS A 71 -24.59 42.57 -30.63
N GLU A 72 -24.85 42.79 -31.93
CA GLU A 72 -24.67 41.76 -32.96
C GLU A 72 -23.24 41.23 -33.02
N GLU A 73 -22.25 42.12 -33.00
CA GLU A 73 -20.82 41.76 -33.00
C GLU A 73 -20.43 40.84 -31.84
N VAL A 74 -20.98 41.06 -30.63
CA VAL A 74 -20.72 40.20 -29.46
C VAL A 74 -21.34 38.81 -29.67
N ARG A 75 -22.56 38.73 -30.19
CA ARG A 75 -23.22 37.46 -30.50
C ARG A 75 -22.44 36.66 -31.54
N THR A 76 -22.00 37.29 -32.63
CA THR A 76 -21.21 36.65 -33.69
C THR A 76 -19.87 36.14 -33.16
N ARG A 77 -19.16 36.94 -32.35
CA ARG A 77 -17.90 36.53 -31.73
C ARG A 77 -18.09 35.39 -30.72
N LEU A 78 -19.18 35.41 -29.95
CA LEU A 78 -19.53 34.35 -29.00
C LEU A 78 -19.82 33.04 -29.73
N GLU A 79 -20.63 33.06 -30.79
CA GLU A 79 -20.95 31.88 -31.60
C GLU A 79 -19.69 31.24 -32.19
N ALA A 80 -18.79 32.05 -32.75
CA ALA A 80 -17.49 31.58 -33.25
C ALA A 80 -16.65 30.95 -32.13
N SER A 81 -16.60 31.59 -30.95
CA SER A 81 -15.86 31.10 -29.78
C SER A 81 -16.45 29.78 -29.25
N ILE A 82 -17.78 29.64 -29.23
CA ILE A 82 -18.48 28.40 -28.86
C ILE A 82 -18.14 27.28 -29.84
N LYS A 83 -18.09 27.56 -31.15
CA LYS A 83 -17.71 26.58 -32.17
C LYS A 83 -16.28 26.08 -31.97
N HIS A 84 -15.33 26.99 -31.71
CA HIS A 84 -13.95 26.63 -31.41
C HIS A 84 -13.83 25.83 -30.10
N MET A 85 -14.53 26.25 -29.04
CA MET A 85 -14.59 25.53 -27.76
C MET A 85 -15.05 24.09 -27.94
N LYS A 86 -16.15 23.86 -28.69
CA LYS A 86 -16.66 22.52 -29.00
C LYS A 86 -15.62 21.69 -29.75
N SER A 87 -14.99 22.26 -30.78
CA SER A 87 -13.98 21.56 -31.58
C SER A 87 -12.80 21.09 -30.75
N ILE A 88 -12.25 21.96 -29.88
CA ILE A 88 -11.10 21.63 -29.04
C ILE A 88 -11.49 20.65 -27.94
N THR A 89 -12.64 20.86 -27.30
CA THR A 89 -13.16 19.92 -26.29
C THR A 89 -13.34 18.53 -26.88
N ASP A 90 -13.82 18.42 -28.12
CA ASP A 90 -14.01 17.12 -28.78
C ASP A 90 -12.68 16.42 -29.12
N LYS A 91 -11.60 17.17 -29.40
CA LYS A 91 -10.24 16.61 -29.52
C LYS A 91 -9.76 15.98 -28.22
N PHE A 92 -9.93 16.69 -27.10
CA PHE A 92 -9.60 16.15 -25.76
C PHE A 92 -10.45 14.93 -25.43
N LEU A 93 -11.77 15.02 -25.64
CA LEU A 93 -12.71 13.94 -25.38
C LEU A 93 -12.32 12.69 -26.19
N SER A 94 -12.04 12.86 -27.47
CA SER A 94 -11.62 11.78 -28.35
C SER A 94 -10.31 11.15 -27.89
N ALA A 95 -9.30 11.96 -27.54
CA ALA A 95 -8.02 11.47 -27.03
C ALA A 95 -8.18 10.64 -25.73
N ILE A 96 -9.09 11.05 -24.84
CA ILE A 96 -9.41 10.33 -23.60
C ILE A 96 -10.10 8.99 -23.94
N ILE A 97 -11.16 9.02 -24.76
CA ILE A 97 -11.99 7.83 -25.03
C ILE A 97 -11.19 6.71 -25.71
N VAL A 98 -10.33 7.05 -26.69
CA VAL A 98 -9.54 6.04 -27.42
C VAL A 98 -8.35 5.52 -26.62
N SER A 99 -8.08 6.07 -25.44
CA SER A 99 -6.90 5.74 -24.63
C SER A 99 -7.24 4.94 -23.36
N VAL A 100 -8.37 4.24 -23.33
CA VAL A 100 -8.78 3.43 -22.17
C VAL A 100 -7.70 2.42 -21.73
N ASP A 101 -6.97 1.84 -22.68
CA ASP A 101 -5.91 0.86 -22.40
C ASP A 101 -4.60 1.47 -21.93
N LYS A 102 -4.43 2.78 -22.08
CA LYS A 102 -3.29 3.51 -21.50
C LYS A 102 -3.48 3.81 -20.02
N ILE A 103 -4.71 3.70 -19.50
CA ILE A 103 -4.98 3.90 -18.08
C ILE A 103 -4.35 2.73 -17.30
N PRO A 104 -3.56 2.98 -16.25
CA PRO A 104 -2.92 1.92 -15.49
C PRO A 104 -3.93 0.88 -15.00
N TYR A 105 -3.55 -0.40 -15.10
CA TYR A 105 -4.42 -1.51 -14.68
C TYR A 105 -4.95 -1.31 -13.26
N GLY A 106 -4.10 -0.91 -12.29
CA GLY A 106 -4.54 -0.65 -10.91
C GLY A 106 -5.65 0.39 -10.80
N MET A 107 -5.62 1.46 -11.62
CA MET A 107 -6.66 2.48 -11.64
C MET A 107 -7.98 1.95 -12.24
N ARG A 108 -7.88 1.17 -13.32
CA ARG A 108 -9.05 0.50 -13.93
C ARG A 108 -9.67 -0.54 -12.99
N PHE A 109 -8.84 -1.34 -12.33
CA PHE A 109 -9.26 -2.33 -11.35
C PHE A 109 -9.96 -1.70 -10.16
N ILE A 110 -9.41 -0.61 -9.59
CA ILE A 110 -10.10 0.13 -8.53
C ILE A 110 -11.42 0.73 -9.01
N SER A 111 -11.51 1.15 -10.27
CA SER A 111 -12.77 1.63 -10.85
C SER A 111 -13.81 0.51 -10.96
N LYS A 112 -13.40 -0.70 -11.34
CA LYS A 112 -14.23 -1.91 -11.33
C LYS A 112 -14.73 -2.22 -9.91
N VAL A 113 -13.82 -2.34 -8.94
CA VAL A 113 -14.17 -2.59 -7.53
C VAL A 113 -15.12 -1.51 -7.00
N LEU A 114 -14.86 -0.24 -7.31
CA LEU A 114 -15.74 0.86 -6.91
C LEU A 114 -17.14 0.71 -7.49
N LYS A 115 -17.28 0.37 -8.78
CA LYS A 115 -18.58 0.13 -9.41
C LYS A 115 -19.31 -1.03 -8.75
N ASP A 116 -18.62 -2.17 -8.60
CA ASP A 116 -19.21 -3.41 -8.10
C ASP A 116 -19.64 -3.28 -6.63
N THR A 117 -18.79 -2.71 -5.77
CA THR A 117 -19.12 -2.47 -4.35
C THR A 117 -20.24 -1.45 -4.18
N LEU A 118 -20.32 -0.42 -5.03
CA LEU A 118 -21.44 0.53 -4.97
C LEU A 118 -22.75 -0.12 -5.42
N GLN A 119 -22.72 -0.99 -6.44
CA GLN A 119 -23.88 -1.74 -6.88
C GLN A 119 -24.38 -2.71 -5.80
N GLU A 120 -23.47 -3.36 -5.07
CA GLU A 120 -23.81 -4.24 -3.95
C GLU A 120 -24.39 -3.46 -2.78
N LYS A 121 -23.81 -2.31 -2.43
CA LYS A 121 -24.25 -1.48 -1.30
C LYS A 121 -25.54 -0.70 -1.60
N PHE A 122 -25.79 -0.33 -2.84
CA PHE A 122 -26.96 0.43 -3.28
C PHE A 122 -27.64 -0.24 -4.49
N PRO A 123 -28.33 -1.38 -4.31
CA PRO A 123 -28.90 -2.17 -5.40
C PRO A 123 -29.91 -1.43 -6.29
N ASP A 124 -30.63 -0.46 -5.71
CA ASP A 124 -31.64 0.34 -6.42
C ASP A 124 -31.04 1.46 -7.29
N SER A 125 -29.72 1.71 -7.19
CA SER A 125 -29.05 2.74 -7.98
C SER A 125 -28.96 2.32 -9.44
N THR A 126 -29.17 3.29 -10.33
CA THR A 126 -29.06 3.03 -11.78
C THR A 126 -27.60 2.92 -12.20
N GLU A 127 -27.32 2.16 -13.26
CA GLU A 127 -25.95 2.06 -13.81
C GLU A 127 -25.40 3.45 -14.19
N ASP A 128 -26.26 4.36 -14.66
CA ASP A 128 -25.86 5.73 -15.01
C ASP A 128 -25.34 6.52 -13.79
N GLU A 129 -26.01 6.40 -12.64
CA GLU A 129 -25.57 7.05 -11.40
C GLU A 129 -24.24 6.48 -10.91
N LEU A 130 -24.07 5.15 -10.97
CA LEU A 130 -22.81 4.50 -10.60
C LEU A 130 -21.66 4.92 -11.53
N LEU A 131 -21.91 4.98 -12.84
CA LEU A 131 -20.91 5.42 -13.82
C LEU A 131 -20.51 6.89 -13.66
N LYS A 132 -21.39 7.76 -13.15
CA LYS A 132 -21.00 9.14 -12.78
C LYS A 132 -20.00 9.15 -11.62
N ILE A 133 -20.12 8.25 -10.65
CA ILE A 133 -19.15 8.13 -9.54
C ILE A 133 -17.81 7.58 -10.04
N VAL A 134 -17.84 6.60 -10.94
CA VAL A 134 -16.63 6.13 -11.63
C VAL A 134 -15.99 7.27 -12.45
N GLY A 135 -16.80 8.06 -13.15
CA GLY A 135 -16.35 9.24 -13.89
C GLY A 135 -15.73 10.31 -12.99
N ASN A 136 -16.25 10.47 -11.77
CA ASN A 136 -15.64 11.33 -10.77
C ASN A 136 -14.22 10.86 -10.38
N LEU A 137 -13.98 9.54 -10.28
CA LEU A 137 -12.65 9.00 -10.03
C LEU A 137 -11.72 9.18 -11.25
N LEU A 138 -12.13 8.64 -12.40
CA LEU A 138 -11.27 8.54 -13.60
C LEU A 138 -11.05 9.88 -14.30
N TYR A 139 -12.10 10.68 -14.46
CA TYR A 139 -11.99 11.98 -15.12
C TYR A 139 -11.69 13.09 -14.10
N TYR A 140 -12.61 13.36 -13.16
CA TYR A 140 -12.53 14.57 -12.32
C TYR A 140 -11.37 14.54 -11.33
N ARG A 141 -11.13 13.42 -10.65
CA ARG A 141 -10.05 13.32 -9.66
C ARG A 141 -8.70 13.00 -10.29
N TYR A 142 -8.65 12.18 -11.33
CA TYR A 142 -7.40 11.71 -11.92
C TYR A 142 -6.92 12.60 -13.07
N MET A 143 -7.72 12.81 -14.13
CA MET A 143 -7.33 13.53 -15.35
C MET A 143 -7.49 15.05 -15.27
N ASN A 144 -8.61 15.56 -14.75
CA ASN A 144 -8.97 16.99 -14.81
C ASN A 144 -7.88 17.93 -14.23
N PRO A 145 -7.25 17.64 -13.07
CA PRO A 145 -6.16 18.47 -12.55
C PRO A 145 -4.95 18.53 -13.49
N ALA A 146 -4.66 17.45 -14.21
CA ALA A 146 -3.57 17.38 -15.18
C ALA A 146 -3.86 18.15 -16.48
N ILE A 147 -5.15 18.40 -16.79
CA ILE A 147 -5.53 19.32 -17.88
C ILE A 147 -5.38 20.77 -17.43
N VAL A 148 -5.82 21.09 -16.20
CA VAL A 148 -5.81 22.47 -15.67
C VAL A 148 -4.39 22.97 -15.37
N ALA A 149 -3.51 22.10 -14.87
CA ALA A 149 -2.13 22.43 -14.50
C ALA A 149 -1.14 21.42 -15.11
N PRO A 150 -1.01 21.36 -16.45
CA PRO A 150 -0.24 20.31 -17.12
C PRO A 150 1.26 20.33 -16.77
N ASP A 151 1.81 21.49 -16.41
CA ASP A 151 3.17 21.66 -15.90
C ASP A 151 3.36 21.01 -14.52
N ALA A 152 2.42 21.20 -13.60
CA ALA A 152 2.48 20.62 -12.25
C ALA A 152 2.30 19.09 -12.22
N PHE A 153 1.73 18.52 -13.29
CA PHE A 153 1.46 17.09 -13.45
C PHE A 153 2.38 16.40 -14.47
N ASP A 154 3.51 17.01 -14.83
CA ASP A 154 4.50 16.46 -15.77
C ASP A 154 3.89 15.99 -17.11
N ILE A 155 2.86 16.68 -17.60
CA ILE A 155 2.21 16.43 -18.90
C ILE A 155 3.01 17.07 -20.02
N ILE A 156 3.58 18.24 -19.74
CA ILE A 156 4.40 19.02 -20.65
C ILE A 156 5.73 19.35 -19.99
N GLU A 157 6.76 19.52 -20.80
CA GLU A 157 8.04 20.06 -20.35
C GLU A 157 8.04 21.54 -20.64
N VAL A 158 8.09 22.35 -19.57
CA VAL A 158 8.27 23.80 -19.67
C VAL A 158 9.76 24.08 -19.51
N SER A 159 10.30 25.02 -20.29
CA SER A 159 11.70 25.45 -20.17
C SER A 159 12.02 25.88 -18.73
N ALA A 160 13.29 25.80 -18.32
CA ALA A 160 13.70 26.19 -16.97
C ALA A 160 13.25 27.63 -16.64
N GLY A 161 12.29 27.77 -15.71
CA GLY A 161 11.71 29.05 -15.31
C GLY A 161 10.51 29.54 -16.15
N GLY A 162 10.11 28.81 -17.19
CA GLY A 162 8.88 29.10 -17.93
C GLY A 162 7.63 28.68 -17.13
N GLN A 163 6.56 29.45 -17.25
CA GLN A 163 5.23 29.13 -16.71
C GLN A 163 4.19 29.26 -17.81
N LEU A 164 3.06 28.57 -17.66
CA LEU A 164 1.91 28.81 -18.53
C LEU A 164 1.48 30.28 -18.42
N THR A 165 1.21 30.88 -19.58
CA THR A 165 0.59 32.20 -19.64
C THR A 165 -0.81 32.16 -19.01
N THR A 166 -1.29 33.31 -18.54
CA THR A 166 -2.65 33.45 -17.99
C THR A 166 -3.71 33.00 -18.99
N GLU A 167 -3.49 33.26 -20.28
CA GLU A 167 -4.40 32.86 -21.35
C GLU A 167 -4.41 31.34 -21.59
N GLN A 168 -3.24 30.69 -21.67
CA GLN A 168 -3.17 29.24 -21.79
C GLN A 168 -3.85 28.54 -20.59
N ARG A 169 -3.62 29.02 -19.37
CA ARG A 169 -4.26 28.48 -18.16
C ARG A 169 -5.78 28.66 -18.20
N ARG A 170 -6.26 29.83 -18.64
CA ARG A 170 -7.70 30.08 -18.83
C ARG A 170 -8.30 29.14 -19.88
N ASN A 171 -7.65 28.99 -21.03
CA ASN A 171 -8.12 28.15 -22.11
C ASN A 171 -8.23 26.67 -21.69
N LEU A 172 -7.19 26.14 -21.04
CA LEU A 172 -7.20 24.79 -20.47
C LEU A 172 -8.27 24.63 -19.38
N GLY A 173 -8.45 25.65 -18.53
CA GLY A 173 -9.50 25.67 -17.51
C GLY A 173 -10.91 25.60 -18.12
N SER A 174 -11.16 26.31 -19.22
CA SER A 174 -12.44 26.25 -19.92
C SER A 174 -12.71 24.89 -20.56
N VAL A 175 -11.70 24.29 -21.20
CA VAL A 175 -11.81 22.93 -21.77
C VAL A 175 -12.04 21.89 -20.67
N ALA A 176 -11.31 21.99 -19.55
CA ALA A 176 -11.50 21.16 -18.37
C ALA A 176 -12.94 21.27 -17.82
N LYS A 177 -13.47 22.48 -17.70
CA LYS A 177 -14.85 22.72 -17.26
C LYS A 177 -15.88 22.08 -18.21
N MET A 178 -15.68 22.21 -19.52
CA MET A 178 -16.54 21.58 -20.53
C MET A 178 -16.57 20.05 -20.42
N LEU A 179 -15.40 19.43 -20.34
CA LEU A 179 -15.25 17.99 -20.16
C LEU A 179 -15.83 17.52 -18.82
N GLN A 180 -15.68 18.29 -17.75
CA GLN A 180 -16.30 18.00 -16.45
C GLN A 180 -17.82 17.97 -16.54
N HIS A 181 -18.42 18.98 -17.18
CA HIS A 181 -19.86 19.03 -17.42
C HIS A 181 -20.34 17.84 -18.25
N ALA A 182 -19.59 17.45 -19.30
CA ALA A 182 -19.89 16.28 -20.10
C ALA A 182 -19.75 14.96 -19.30
N ALA A 183 -18.72 14.82 -18.47
CA ALA A 183 -18.51 13.63 -17.65
C ALA A 183 -19.61 13.42 -16.60
N SER A 184 -20.16 14.50 -16.03
CA SER A 184 -21.21 14.44 -15.01
C SER A 184 -22.64 14.65 -15.53
N ASN A 185 -22.83 14.77 -16.85
CA ASN A 185 -24.10 15.14 -17.49
C ASN A 185 -24.74 16.43 -16.95
N LYS A 186 -23.91 17.45 -16.67
CA LYS A 186 -24.36 18.73 -16.11
C LYS A 186 -24.54 19.78 -17.21
N MET A 187 -25.76 20.26 -17.38
CA MET A 187 -26.09 21.30 -18.36
C MET A 187 -25.80 22.70 -17.83
N PHE A 188 -25.54 23.65 -18.72
CA PHE A 188 -25.57 25.08 -18.41
C PHE A 188 -27.02 25.53 -18.31
N LEU A 189 -27.38 26.17 -17.20
CA LEU A 189 -28.73 26.66 -16.87
C LEU A 189 -28.64 28.04 -16.20
N GLY A 190 -29.77 28.74 -16.09
CA GLY A 190 -29.89 30.03 -15.38
C GLY A 190 -29.08 31.14 -16.04
N ASP A 191 -28.24 31.81 -15.24
CA ASP A 191 -27.38 32.94 -15.64
C ASP A 191 -26.42 32.64 -16.80
N ASN A 192 -26.25 31.36 -17.17
CA ASN A 192 -25.44 30.91 -18.30
C ASN A 192 -26.28 30.55 -19.54
N ALA A 193 -27.47 31.13 -19.70
CA ALA A 193 -28.39 30.83 -20.82
C ALA A 193 -27.76 31.02 -22.21
N HIS A 194 -26.79 31.93 -22.34
CA HIS A 194 -26.01 32.13 -23.57
C HIS A 194 -25.16 30.89 -23.98
N LEU A 195 -24.96 29.93 -23.06
CA LEU A 195 -24.29 28.65 -23.31
C LEU A 195 -25.26 27.49 -23.58
N ASN A 196 -26.57 27.73 -23.60
CA ASN A 196 -27.56 26.69 -23.97
C ASN A 196 -27.24 25.95 -25.29
N PRO A 197 -26.71 26.60 -26.35
CA PRO A 197 -26.31 25.91 -27.57
C PRO A 197 -25.23 24.82 -27.37
N ILE A 198 -24.55 24.80 -26.22
CA ILE A 198 -23.54 23.79 -25.85
C ILE A 198 -24.19 22.54 -25.25
N ASN A 199 -25.39 22.64 -24.66
CA ASN A 199 -25.99 21.54 -23.91
C ASN A 199 -26.23 20.27 -24.76
N GLU A 200 -26.61 20.41 -26.03
CA GLU A 200 -26.75 19.27 -26.95
C GLU A 200 -25.41 18.53 -27.17
N TYR A 201 -24.32 19.29 -27.27
CA TYR A 201 -22.97 18.73 -27.35
C TYR A 201 -22.57 18.03 -26.04
N LEU A 202 -22.96 18.57 -24.87
CA LEU A 202 -22.68 17.93 -23.58
C LEU A 202 -23.43 16.62 -23.43
N SER A 203 -24.72 16.56 -23.81
CA SER A 203 -25.51 15.33 -23.75
C SER A 203 -24.94 14.23 -24.66
N SER A 204 -24.56 14.58 -25.89
CA SER A 204 -23.93 13.61 -26.81
C SER A 204 -22.54 13.17 -26.33
N SER A 205 -21.75 14.08 -25.79
CA SER A 205 -20.44 13.79 -25.19
C SER A 205 -20.56 12.91 -23.94
N HIS A 206 -21.59 13.11 -23.13
CA HIS A 206 -21.86 12.29 -21.96
C HIS A 206 -22.08 10.82 -22.33
N GLN A 207 -22.80 10.54 -23.42
CA GLN A 207 -22.99 9.17 -23.90
C GLN A 207 -21.66 8.50 -24.29
N LYS A 208 -20.72 9.26 -24.85
CA LYS A 208 -19.36 8.77 -25.13
C LYS A 208 -18.60 8.46 -23.83
N PHE A 209 -18.64 9.37 -22.85
CA PHE A 209 -18.04 9.17 -21.52
C PHE A 209 -18.62 7.95 -20.80
N ARG A 210 -19.94 7.75 -20.87
CA ARG A 210 -20.61 6.59 -20.27
C ARG A 210 -20.04 5.27 -20.78
N ARG A 211 -19.89 5.13 -22.10
CA ARG A 211 -19.27 3.94 -22.72
C ARG A 211 -17.81 3.77 -22.32
N PHE A 212 -17.06 4.87 -22.26
CA PHE A 212 -15.67 4.87 -21.83
C PHE A 212 -15.52 4.42 -20.38
N PHE A 213 -16.32 4.93 -19.44
CA PHE A 213 -16.26 4.51 -18.03
C PHE A 213 -16.64 3.05 -17.84
N LEU A 214 -17.63 2.57 -18.61
CA LEU A 214 -17.99 1.15 -18.62
C LEU A 214 -16.82 0.28 -19.09
N SER A 215 -16.19 0.63 -20.22
CA SER A 215 -15.01 -0.07 -20.75
C SER A 215 -13.81 0.00 -19.82
N ALA A 216 -13.62 1.12 -19.12
CA ALA A 216 -12.54 1.26 -18.14
C ALA A 216 -12.68 0.29 -16.96
N CYS A 217 -13.91 -0.07 -16.58
CA CYS A 217 -14.18 -1.06 -15.53
C CYS A 217 -14.06 -2.51 -16.01
N ASP A 218 -14.05 -2.75 -17.33
CA ASP A 218 -13.88 -4.08 -17.89
C ASP A 218 -12.40 -4.48 -17.87
N VAL A 219 -11.99 -5.11 -16.77
CA VAL A 219 -10.62 -5.62 -16.57
C VAL A 219 -10.61 -6.99 -15.90
N PRO A 220 -9.57 -7.81 -16.16
CA PRO A 220 -9.37 -9.11 -15.50
C PRO A 220 -9.23 -8.98 -13.98
N SER A 221 -9.47 -10.08 -13.28
CA SER A 221 -9.18 -10.23 -11.85
C SER A 221 -7.69 -10.04 -11.55
N LEU A 222 -7.33 -9.90 -10.27
CA LEU A 222 -5.93 -9.81 -9.87
C LEU A 222 -5.21 -11.13 -10.14
N GLU A 223 -5.87 -12.27 -9.89
CA GLU A 223 -5.31 -13.60 -10.17
C GLU A 223 -4.97 -13.74 -11.65
N ASP A 224 -5.91 -13.42 -12.54
CA ASP A 224 -5.73 -13.52 -13.99
C ASP A 224 -4.67 -12.53 -14.51
N LYS A 225 -4.62 -11.30 -13.96
CA LYS A 225 -3.70 -10.27 -14.44
C LYS A 225 -2.25 -10.58 -14.09
N PHE A 226 -2.02 -11.07 -12.87
CA PHE A 226 -0.68 -11.34 -12.37
C PHE A 226 -0.27 -12.82 -12.52
N ASN A 227 -1.17 -13.68 -13.00
CA ASN A 227 -1.00 -15.13 -13.05
C ASN A 227 -0.61 -15.70 -11.69
N VAL A 228 -1.29 -15.22 -10.65
CA VAL A 228 -1.04 -15.62 -9.26
C VAL A 228 -2.20 -16.48 -8.79
N ASP A 229 -1.85 -17.63 -8.24
CA ASP A 229 -2.76 -18.57 -7.61
C ASP A 229 -2.32 -18.87 -6.16
N GLN A 230 -3.07 -19.73 -5.48
CA GLN A 230 -2.83 -20.10 -4.09
C GLN A 230 -1.50 -20.84 -3.86
N TYR A 231 -0.84 -21.32 -4.92
CA TYR A 231 0.42 -22.06 -4.85
C TYR A 231 1.62 -21.21 -5.29
N SER A 232 1.37 -20.00 -5.81
CA SER A 232 2.40 -19.10 -6.33
C SER A 232 3.45 -18.74 -5.28
N ASP A 233 3.05 -18.60 -4.02
CA ASP A 233 3.97 -18.37 -2.90
C ASP A 233 4.89 -19.58 -2.62
N LEU A 234 4.41 -20.81 -2.88
CA LEU A 234 5.20 -22.04 -2.68
C LEU A 234 6.27 -22.22 -3.77
N VAL A 235 6.04 -21.67 -4.96
CA VAL A 235 6.98 -21.77 -6.11
C VAL A 235 7.88 -20.54 -6.22
N THR A 236 7.62 -19.48 -5.45
CA THR A 236 8.44 -18.28 -5.46
C THR A 236 9.79 -18.55 -4.78
N VAL A 237 10.82 -18.78 -5.59
CA VAL A 237 12.20 -19.06 -5.11
C VAL A 237 12.83 -17.84 -4.43
N THR A 238 12.33 -16.64 -4.75
CA THR A 238 12.88 -15.37 -4.25
C THR A 238 12.09 -14.89 -3.04
N LYS A 239 12.75 -14.80 -1.88
CA LYS A 239 12.12 -14.24 -0.69
C LYS A 239 11.75 -12.75 -0.92
N PRO A 240 10.51 -12.32 -0.66
CA PRO A 240 10.15 -10.92 -0.79
C PRO A 240 10.94 -10.07 0.22
N VAL A 241 11.51 -8.96 -0.26
CA VAL A 241 12.26 -7.99 0.55
C VAL A 241 11.53 -6.66 0.49
N ILE A 242 11.17 -6.15 1.66
CA ILE A 242 10.58 -4.82 1.81
C ILE A 242 11.71 -3.84 2.11
N TYR A 243 11.90 -2.86 1.23
CA TYR A 243 12.82 -1.75 1.47
C TYR A 243 12.09 -0.69 2.29
N ILE A 244 12.50 -0.51 3.53
CA ILE A 244 11.86 0.38 4.50
C ILE A 244 12.94 1.04 5.36
N SER A 245 12.82 2.34 5.61
CA SER A 245 13.72 3.10 6.45
C SER A 245 13.44 2.88 7.94
N ILE A 246 14.41 3.22 8.81
CA ILE A 246 14.24 3.13 10.28
C ILE A 246 13.03 3.94 10.76
N GLY A 247 12.86 5.16 10.25
CA GLY A 247 11.72 6.01 10.61
C GLY A 247 10.38 5.40 10.17
N GLU A 248 10.33 4.81 8.98
CA GLU A 248 9.14 4.10 8.51
C GLU A 248 8.84 2.86 9.34
N ILE A 249 9.86 2.07 9.74
CA ILE A 249 9.69 0.92 10.65
C ILE A 249 9.05 1.38 11.97
N ILE A 250 9.61 2.41 12.59
CA ILE A 250 9.11 2.95 13.87
C ILE A 250 7.66 3.39 13.72
N ASN A 251 7.35 4.16 12.68
CA ASN A 251 5.99 4.64 12.42
C ASN A 251 5.01 3.49 12.17
N THR A 252 5.40 2.50 11.36
CA THR A 252 4.58 1.32 11.09
C THR A 252 4.35 0.50 12.36
N HIS A 253 5.39 0.21 13.15
CA HIS A 253 5.26 -0.55 14.39
C HIS A 253 4.37 0.17 15.41
N THR A 254 4.55 1.48 15.54
CA THR A 254 3.72 2.32 16.44
C THR A 254 2.24 2.23 16.04
N LEU A 255 1.92 2.43 14.76
CA LEU A 255 0.53 2.35 14.28
C LEU A 255 -0.08 0.96 14.44
N LEU A 256 0.71 -0.11 14.28
CA LEU A 256 0.25 -1.48 14.50
C LEU A 256 -0.10 -1.73 15.96
N LEU A 257 0.71 -1.25 16.91
CA LEU A 257 0.43 -1.38 18.34
C LEU A 257 -0.78 -0.52 18.77
N ASP A 258 -0.84 0.73 18.33
CA ASP A 258 -1.91 1.69 18.69
C ASP A 258 -3.29 1.24 18.21
N HIS A 259 -3.34 0.45 17.13
CA HIS A 259 -4.57 0.01 16.47
C HIS A 259 -4.70 -1.51 16.41
N GLN A 260 -3.94 -2.24 17.22
CA GLN A 260 -3.85 -3.70 17.19
C GLN A 260 -5.23 -4.37 17.24
N ASP A 261 -6.07 -4.01 18.20
CA ASP A 261 -7.41 -4.61 18.38
C ASP A 261 -8.40 -4.19 17.28
N ALA A 262 -8.14 -3.09 16.57
CA ALA A 262 -8.98 -2.62 15.47
C ALA A 262 -8.65 -3.32 14.16
N ILE A 263 -7.38 -3.64 13.92
CA ILE A 263 -6.93 -4.35 12.70
C ILE A 263 -7.04 -5.87 12.84
N ALA A 264 -6.89 -6.38 14.06
CA ALA A 264 -7.02 -7.79 14.41
C ALA A 264 -7.92 -7.93 15.65
N PRO A 265 -9.25 -7.93 15.48
CA PRO A 265 -10.19 -8.04 16.59
C PRO A 265 -10.24 -9.44 17.21
N GLU A 266 -9.77 -10.45 16.48
CA GLU A 266 -9.71 -11.83 16.94
C GLU A 266 -8.44 -12.07 17.77
N HIS A 267 -8.58 -12.35 19.07
CA HIS A 267 -7.46 -12.58 19.99
C HIS A 267 -6.47 -13.69 19.55
N ASN A 268 -6.88 -14.59 18.66
CA ASN A 268 -6.10 -15.69 18.11
C ASN A 268 -5.47 -15.36 16.74
N ASP A 269 -5.54 -14.10 16.29
CA ASP A 269 -4.85 -13.65 15.09
C ASP A 269 -3.32 -13.77 15.27
N PRO A 270 -2.60 -14.38 14.32
CA PRO A 270 -1.14 -14.53 14.39
C PRO A 270 -0.37 -13.21 14.59
N ILE A 271 -0.93 -12.06 14.19
CA ILE A 271 -0.27 -10.76 14.36
C ILE A 271 -0.03 -10.42 15.84
N HIS A 272 -0.89 -10.89 16.75
CA HIS A 272 -0.74 -10.63 18.18
C HIS A 272 0.50 -11.33 18.75
N GLU A 273 0.76 -12.57 18.34
CA GLU A 273 1.98 -13.30 18.71
C GLU A 273 3.22 -12.59 18.16
N LEU A 274 3.18 -12.19 16.87
CA LEU A 274 4.29 -11.46 16.24
C LEU A 274 4.60 -10.12 16.91
N LEU A 275 3.58 -9.33 17.25
CA LEU A 275 3.75 -8.06 17.94
C LEU A 275 4.24 -8.25 19.38
N THR A 276 3.76 -9.30 20.07
CA THR A 276 4.24 -9.65 21.41
C THR A 276 5.72 -10.05 21.39
N ASP A 277 6.13 -10.84 20.40
CA ASP A 277 7.52 -11.26 20.21
C ASP A 277 8.43 -10.09 19.81
N LEU A 278 7.94 -9.15 19.01
CA LEU A 278 8.67 -7.93 18.66
C LEU A 278 8.81 -6.97 19.87
N GLY A 279 7.80 -6.92 20.74
CA GLY A 279 7.77 -6.08 21.91
C GLY A 279 7.58 -4.59 21.61
N ASP A 280 8.12 -3.76 22.48
CA ASP A 280 7.99 -2.30 22.42
C ASP A 280 8.64 -1.70 21.17
N VAL A 281 8.15 -0.53 20.75
CA VAL A 281 8.72 0.22 19.62
C VAL A 281 10.21 0.51 19.89
N PRO A 282 11.12 0.03 19.04
CA PRO A 282 12.55 0.23 19.26
C PRO A 282 12.94 1.69 18.98
N THR A 283 13.94 2.20 19.71
CA THR A 283 14.50 3.54 19.45
C THR A 283 15.37 3.53 18.20
N VAL A 284 15.53 4.70 17.57
CA VAL A 284 16.43 4.89 16.40
C VAL A 284 17.83 4.38 16.71
N GLU A 285 18.37 4.69 17.90
CA GLU A 285 19.69 4.26 18.34
C GLU A 285 19.79 2.73 18.45
N SER A 286 18.78 2.07 19.02
CA SER A 286 18.76 0.61 19.16
C SER A 286 18.76 -0.09 17.80
N LEU A 287 18.02 0.44 16.82
CA LEU A 287 17.95 -0.12 15.46
C LEU A 287 19.26 0.09 14.71
N ILE A 288 19.90 1.27 14.87
CA ILE A 288 21.23 1.53 14.31
C ILE A 288 22.26 0.57 14.91
N GLU A 289 22.21 0.32 16.21
CA GLU A 289 23.11 -0.66 16.84
C GLU A 289 22.89 -2.08 16.33
N MET A 290 21.64 -2.49 16.14
CA MET A 290 21.30 -3.80 15.59
C MET A 290 21.77 -3.95 14.14
N ASP A 291 21.61 -2.92 13.31
CA ASP A 291 22.12 -2.89 11.94
C ASP A 291 23.66 -2.97 11.95
N ALA A 292 24.32 -2.20 12.82
CA ALA A 292 25.77 -2.22 12.98
C ALA A 292 26.31 -3.59 13.43
N LYS A 293 25.64 -4.24 14.38
CA LYS A 293 25.98 -5.61 14.85
C LYS A 293 25.81 -6.63 13.72
N THR A 294 24.72 -6.53 12.95
CA THR A 294 24.45 -7.43 11.83
C THR A 294 25.48 -7.24 10.71
N LEU A 295 25.80 -5.99 10.37
CA LEU A 295 26.85 -5.62 9.43
C LEU A 295 28.22 -6.15 9.88
N LEU A 296 28.55 -6.03 11.17
CA LEU A 296 29.80 -6.54 11.75
C LEU A 296 29.90 -8.07 11.63
N LEU A 297 28.83 -8.79 11.97
CA LEU A 297 28.78 -10.26 11.87
C LEU A 297 28.92 -10.75 10.43
N ASN A 298 28.21 -10.11 9.50
CA ASN A 298 28.33 -10.43 8.07
C ASN A 298 29.76 -10.15 7.57
N THR A 299 30.36 -9.04 7.97
CA THR A 299 31.73 -8.68 7.61
C THR A 299 32.75 -9.68 8.18
N LYS A 300 32.61 -10.09 9.45
CA LYS A 300 33.44 -11.15 10.05
C LYS A 300 33.34 -12.46 9.25
N ARG A 301 32.13 -12.85 8.81
CA ARG A 301 31.93 -14.05 7.98
C ARG A 301 32.63 -13.94 6.63
N LEU A 302 32.49 -12.81 5.94
CA LEU A 302 33.15 -12.57 4.64
C LEU A 302 34.68 -12.61 4.79
N ILE A 303 35.23 -12.01 5.84
CA ILE A 303 36.67 -12.03 6.15
C ILE A 303 37.18 -13.46 6.33
N VAL A 304 36.46 -14.29 7.10
CA VAL A 304 36.82 -15.71 7.29
C VAL A 304 36.82 -16.47 5.97
N ASP A 305 35.85 -16.20 5.09
CA ASP A 305 35.80 -16.83 3.77
C ASP A 305 37.01 -16.40 2.92
N VAL A 306 37.42 -15.12 2.94
CA VAL A 306 38.55 -14.61 2.13
C VAL A 306 39.91 -15.11 2.63
N ILE A 307 40.19 -14.97 3.93
CA ILE A 307 41.50 -15.35 4.54
C ILE A 307 41.82 -16.83 4.29
N ARG A 308 40.80 -17.68 4.16
CA ARG A 308 40.97 -19.11 3.93
C ARG A 308 41.62 -19.45 2.58
N PHE A 309 41.38 -18.65 1.55
CA PHE A 309 41.88 -18.90 0.19
C PHE A 309 43.00 -17.94 -0.20
N GLN A 310 43.12 -16.81 0.49
CA GLN A 310 44.14 -15.82 0.24
C GLN A 310 44.86 -15.45 1.55
N PRO A 311 45.97 -16.14 1.88
CA PRO A 311 46.75 -15.84 3.08
C PRO A 311 47.50 -14.51 2.92
N GLY A 312 47.72 -13.80 4.03
CA GLY A 312 48.52 -12.58 4.11
C GLY A 312 48.79 -12.22 5.58
N GLU A 313 49.70 -11.28 5.84
CA GLU A 313 50.10 -10.93 7.21
C GLU A 313 49.08 -10.01 7.89
N THR A 314 48.45 -9.11 7.12
CA THR A 314 47.43 -8.17 7.63
C THR A 314 46.16 -8.20 6.80
N LEU A 315 45.02 -7.86 7.41
CA LEU A 315 43.74 -7.83 6.69
C LEU A 315 43.78 -6.81 5.54
N THR A 316 44.42 -5.66 5.75
CA THR A 316 44.58 -4.62 4.72
C THR A 316 45.34 -5.14 3.50
N GLU A 317 46.44 -5.85 3.71
CA GLU A 317 47.23 -6.46 2.62
C GLU A 317 46.41 -7.48 1.83
N ILE A 318 45.68 -8.36 2.52
CA ILE A 318 44.82 -9.36 1.88
C ILE A 318 43.74 -8.68 1.01
N LEU A 319 43.16 -7.58 1.50
CA LEU A 319 42.12 -6.85 0.78
C LEU A 319 42.67 -6.07 -0.44
N ASP A 320 43.93 -5.63 -0.40
CA ASP A 320 44.54 -4.81 -1.44
C ASP A 320 45.26 -5.61 -2.54
N SER A 321 45.78 -6.79 -2.24
CA SER A 321 46.38 -7.65 -3.27
C SER A 321 45.33 -8.23 -4.22
N THR A 322 45.69 -8.59 -5.46
CA THR A 322 44.74 -9.20 -6.41
C THR A 322 44.56 -10.70 -6.15
N ALA A 323 43.33 -11.21 -6.21
CA ALA A 323 43.09 -12.66 -6.15
C ALA A 323 43.60 -13.36 -7.41
N SER A 324 44.37 -14.45 -7.27
CA SER A 324 44.86 -15.20 -8.42
C SER A 324 43.75 -16.07 -9.05
N PRO A 325 43.84 -16.39 -10.35
CA PRO A 325 42.87 -17.28 -11.00
C PRO A 325 42.75 -18.66 -10.32
N GLU A 326 43.85 -19.14 -9.73
CA GLU A 326 43.88 -20.41 -9.00
C GLU A 326 43.12 -20.33 -7.66
N GLN A 327 43.31 -19.25 -6.91
CA GLN A 327 42.61 -18.99 -5.65
C GLN A 327 41.10 -18.82 -5.89
N GLU A 328 40.73 -18.13 -6.96
CA GLU A 328 39.34 -17.94 -7.37
C GLU A 328 38.67 -19.28 -7.73
N ALA A 329 39.38 -20.13 -8.50
CA ALA A 329 38.89 -21.47 -8.85
C ALA A 329 38.76 -22.39 -7.63
N GLU A 330 39.69 -22.32 -6.67
CA GLU A 330 39.62 -23.09 -5.43
C GLU A 330 38.43 -22.65 -4.56
N TYR A 331 38.24 -21.34 -4.42
CA TYR A 331 37.10 -20.74 -3.73
C TYR A 331 35.77 -21.18 -4.35
N GLN A 332 35.63 -21.12 -5.69
CA GLN A 332 34.41 -21.55 -6.39
C GLN A 332 34.10 -23.04 -6.14
N ARG A 333 35.11 -23.92 -6.23
CA ARG A 333 34.92 -25.35 -5.91
C ARG A 333 34.49 -25.56 -4.47
N ALA A 334 35.04 -24.80 -3.52
CA ALA A 334 34.68 -24.89 -2.12
C ALA A 334 33.24 -24.42 -1.86
N MET A 335 32.80 -23.35 -2.53
CA MET A 335 31.41 -22.86 -2.44
C MET A 335 30.42 -23.85 -3.07
N GLN A 336 30.73 -24.43 -4.24
CA GLN A 336 29.91 -25.50 -4.85
C GLN A 336 29.76 -26.71 -3.92
N ARG A 337 30.85 -27.17 -3.30
CA ARG A 337 30.81 -28.26 -2.31
C ARG A 337 29.96 -27.91 -1.08
N ARG A 338 29.99 -26.65 -0.64
CA ARG A 338 29.16 -26.14 0.47
C ARG A 338 27.68 -26.13 0.07
N ALA A 339 27.34 -25.64 -1.12
CA ALA A 339 25.99 -25.59 -1.65
C ALA A 339 25.37 -27.00 -1.77
N ILE A 340 26.12 -27.98 -2.28
CA ILE A 340 25.66 -29.38 -2.38
C ILE A 340 25.36 -29.98 -0.99
N ARG A 341 26.18 -29.63 0.02
CA ARG A 341 25.96 -30.10 1.41
C ARG A 341 24.74 -29.44 2.03
N ASP A 342 24.60 -28.13 1.85
CA ASP A 342 23.47 -27.36 2.35
C ASP A 342 22.15 -27.83 1.70
N ALA A 343 22.17 -28.17 0.40
CA ALA A 343 21.01 -28.75 -0.32
C ALA A 343 20.55 -30.11 0.24
N LYS A 344 21.45 -30.89 0.84
CA LYS A 344 21.13 -32.17 1.50
C LYS A 344 20.65 -32.01 2.95
N THR A 345 20.59 -30.78 3.47
CA THR A 345 20.19 -30.51 4.85
C THR A 345 18.66 -30.40 4.94
N PRO A 346 18.00 -31.07 5.90
CA PRO A 346 16.54 -31.00 6.06
C PRO A 346 16.06 -29.56 6.24
N GLU A 347 14.92 -29.21 5.61
CA GLU A 347 14.34 -27.85 5.62
C GLU A 347 14.21 -27.24 7.03
N LYS A 348 13.77 -28.04 8.00
CA LYS A 348 13.61 -27.64 9.41
C LYS A 348 14.93 -27.26 10.12
N MET A 349 16.08 -27.50 9.48
CA MET A 349 17.42 -27.22 9.99
C MET A 349 18.19 -26.21 9.11
N LYS A 350 17.57 -25.68 8.04
CA LYS A 350 18.19 -24.65 7.20
C LYS A 350 18.24 -23.33 7.99
N GLN A 351 19.43 -22.78 8.19
CA GLN A 351 19.57 -21.42 8.72
C GLN A 351 19.18 -20.39 7.65
N VAL A 352 18.47 -19.34 8.06
CA VAL A 352 18.24 -18.15 7.24
C VAL A 352 19.59 -17.49 6.97
N LYS A 353 20.10 -17.65 5.74
CA LYS A 353 21.31 -16.97 5.27
C LYS A 353 20.90 -15.93 4.23
N PRO A 354 21.53 -14.75 4.20
CA PRO A 354 21.38 -13.85 3.07
C PRO A 354 21.92 -14.56 1.81
N VAL A 355 21.01 -14.85 0.88
CA VAL A 355 21.25 -15.63 -0.35
C VAL A 355 22.30 -14.98 -1.27
N VAL A 356 22.56 -13.68 -1.08
CA VAL A 356 23.40 -12.86 -1.98
C VAL A 356 24.90 -13.02 -1.73
N ASP A 357 25.34 -13.43 -0.53
CA ASP A 357 26.78 -13.41 -0.19
C ASP A 357 27.56 -14.64 -0.65
N ASP A 358 26.90 -15.79 -0.84
CA ASP A 358 27.58 -17.03 -1.26
C ASP A 358 27.75 -17.13 -2.80
N SER A 359 27.16 -16.22 -3.59
CA SER A 359 27.31 -16.14 -5.06
C SER A 359 28.40 -15.18 -5.55
N LEU A 360 28.97 -14.37 -4.65
CA LEU A 360 30.04 -13.43 -4.98
C LEU A 360 31.37 -14.15 -5.26
N THR A 361 32.14 -13.62 -6.23
CA THR A 361 33.56 -13.95 -6.45
C THR A 361 34.40 -13.58 -5.23
N LEU A 362 35.59 -14.15 -5.11
CA LEU A 362 36.53 -13.83 -4.03
C LEU A 362 36.87 -12.33 -4.04
N GLN A 363 37.08 -11.76 -5.23
CA GLN A 363 37.27 -10.31 -5.39
C GLN A 363 36.02 -9.50 -5.00
N GLY A 364 34.82 -9.92 -5.42
CA GLY A 364 33.58 -9.23 -5.03
C GLY A 364 33.32 -9.25 -3.52
N LYS A 365 33.73 -10.31 -2.82
CA LYS A 365 33.71 -10.36 -1.35
C LYS A 365 34.66 -9.35 -0.73
N LYS A 366 35.86 -9.15 -1.31
CA LYS A 366 36.85 -8.17 -0.82
C LYS A 366 36.36 -6.74 -0.97
N ASP A 367 35.78 -6.40 -2.12
CA ASP A 367 35.23 -5.06 -2.34
C ASP A 367 34.07 -4.76 -1.38
N LYS A 368 33.22 -5.78 -1.13
CA LYS A 368 32.15 -5.69 -0.12
C LYS A 368 32.68 -5.54 1.30
N ILE A 369 33.75 -6.27 1.66
CA ILE A 369 34.41 -6.11 2.97
C ILE A 369 34.95 -4.68 3.12
N LYS A 370 35.61 -4.11 2.10
CA LYS A 370 36.11 -2.72 2.15
C LYS A 370 34.99 -1.72 2.41
N SER A 371 33.89 -1.83 1.66
CA SER A 371 32.71 -0.97 1.84
C SER A 371 32.11 -1.11 3.25
N ASN A 372 31.97 -2.33 3.75
CA ASN A 372 31.44 -2.57 5.09
C ASN A 372 32.38 -2.04 6.20
N LEU A 373 33.69 -2.22 6.05
CA LEU A 373 34.69 -1.73 7.02
C LEU A 373 34.67 -0.20 7.11
N GLN A 374 34.51 0.50 5.99
CA GLN A 374 34.35 1.95 5.98
C GLN A 374 33.11 2.37 6.79
N ARG A 375 31.96 1.76 6.51
CA ARG A 375 30.71 2.06 7.25
C ARG A 375 30.79 1.69 8.73
N LEU A 376 31.45 0.58 9.07
CA LEU A 376 31.67 0.18 10.47
C LEU A 376 32.63 1.12 11.20
N ALA A 377 33.60 1.72 10.50
CA ALA A 377 34.52 2.71 11.05
C ALA A 377 33.80 4.03 11.33
N GLU A 378 32.94 4.48 10.41
CA GLU A 378 32.06 5.64 10.61
C GLU A 378 31.13 5.46 11.83
N LEU A 379 30.68 4.23 12.08
CA LEU A 379 29.88 3.85 13.26
C LEU A 379 30.73 3.60 14.53
N GLY A 380 32.05 3.77 14.47
CA GLY A 380 32.97 3.55 15.59
C GLY A 380 33.06 2.09 16.07
N LYS A 381 32.65 1.11 15.26
CA LYS A 381 32.66 -0.32 15.61
C LYS A 381 33.97 -1.03 15.25
N VAL A 382 34.78 -0.45 14.37
CA VAL A 382 36.10 -0.94 14.00
C VAL A 382 37.07 0.23 13.92
N HIS A 383 38.36 -0.04 14.15
CA HIS A 383 39.40 0.98 14.16
C HIS A 383 40.35 0.79 12.97
N PRO A 384 40.30 1.66 11.93
CA PRO A 384 41.22 1.57 10.81
C PRO A 384 42.68 1.78 11.20
N GLU A 385 42.93 2.58 12.24
CA GLU A 385 44.26 2.95 12.73
C GLU A 385 45.12 1.75 13.13
N ASN A 386 44.50 0.67 13.61
CA ASN A 386 45.19 -0.56 13.98
C ASN A 386 45.19 -1.63 12.88
N ARG A 387 44.93 -1.23 11.63
CA ARG A 387 44.80 -2.14 10.47
C ARG A 387 43.75 -3.24 10.69
N TYR A 388 42.71 -2.93 11.46
CA TYR A 388 41.62 -3.84 11.84
C TYR A 388 42.07 -5.07 12.65
N GLN A 389 43.21 -4.99 13.37
CA GLN A 389 43.75 -6.11 14.12
C GLN A 389 42.81 -6.62 15.22
N ASP A 390 42.06 -5.72 15.85
CA ASP A 390 41.06 -6.10 16.86
C ASP A 390 39.96 -6.99 16.29
N LEU A 391 39.53 -6.69 15.06
CA LEU A 391 38.53 -7.49 14.36
C LEU A 391 39.04 -8.91 14.06
N ILE A 392 40.32 -9.03 13.69
CA ILE A 392 40.99 -10.32 13.48
C ILE A 392 41.15 -11.09 14.79
N ASN A 393 41.53 -10.41 15.87
CA ASN A 393 41.65 -11.01 17.20
C ASN A 393 40.29 -11.57 17.67
N ASP A 394 39.21 -10.84 17.42
CA ASP A 394 37.85 -11.29 17.68
C ASP A 394 37.47 -12.52 16.85
N ILE A 395 37.74 -12.51 15.54
CA ILE A 395 37.52 -13.67 14.67
C ILE A 395 38.31 -14.89 15.18
N ALA A 396 39.56 -14.70 15.60
CA ALA A 396 40.39 -15.77 16.14
C ALA A 396 39.83 -16.33 17.47
N LYS A 397 39.30 -15.47 18.35
CA LYS A 397 38.58 -15.89 19.56
C LYS A 397 37.33 -16.70 19.20
N ASP A 398 36.56 -16.26 18.21
CA ASP A 398 35.35 -16.94 17.74
C ASP A 398 35.66 -18.33 17.18
N ILE A 399 36.71 -18.45 16.36
CA ILE A 399 37.18 -19.73 15.80
C ILE A 399 37.64 -20.68 16.93
N ARG A 400 38.44 -20.18 17.88
CA ARG A 400 38.95 -20.98 19.01
C ARG A 400 37.82 -21.51 19.89
N ASN A 401 36.82 -20.68 20.16
CA ASN A 401 35.67 -21.05 20.98
C ASN A 401 34.57 -21.77 20.19
N GLN A 402 34.69 -21.89 18.86
CA GLN A 402 33.66 -22.46 17.99
C GLN A 402 33.22 -23.87 18.40
N ARG A 403 34.17 -24.73 18.82
CA ARG A 403 33.86 -26.10 19.31
C ARG A 403 33.08 -26.07 20.62
N ARG A 404 33.47 -25.19 21.55
CA ARG A 404 32.76 -24.98 22.83
C ARG A 404 31.35 -24.44 22.60
N TYR A 405 31.18 -23.45 21.71
CA TYR A 405 29.86 -22.92 21.35
C TYR A 405 28.97 -23.95 20.67
N ARG A 406 29.53 -24.83 19.82
CA ARG A 406 28.79 -25.95 19.22
C ARG A 406 28.36 -26.98 20.27
N GLN A 407 29.24 -27.32 21.21
CA GLN A 407 28.91 -28.24 22.30
C GLN A 407 27.82 -27.66 23.22
N ARG A 408 27.92 -26.39 23.61
CA ARG A 408 26.88 -25.70 24.40
C ARG A 408 25.54 -25.68 23.68
N ARG A 409 25.49 -25.26 22.42
CA ARG A 409 24.25 -25.28 21.61
C ARG A 409 23.65 -26.68 21.49
N LYS A 410 24.48 -27.73 21.33
CA LYS A 410 24.00 -29.12 21.29
C LYS A 410 23.40 -29.53 22.64
N ALA A 411 24.03 -29.16 23.75
CA ALA A 411 23.52 -29.45 25.09
C ALA A 411 22.20 -28.69 25.39
N GLU A 412 22.12 -27.41 25.03
CA GLU A 412 20.89 -26.62 25.14
C GLU A 412 19.77 -27.18 24.28
N LEU A 413 20.05 -27.59 23.05
CA LEU A 413 19.06 -28.20 22.17
C LEU A 413 18.48 -29.48 22.77
N VAL A 414 19.32 -30.34 23.38
CA VAL A 414 18.85 -31.52 24.11
C VAL A 414 17.97 -31.11 25.30
N LYS A 415 18.38 -30.09 26.07
CA LYS A 415 17.59 -29.58 27.20
C LYS A 415 16.24 -29.02 26.76
N LEU A 416 16.19 -28.27 25.65
CA LEU A 416 14.96 -27.74 25.08
C LEU A 416 14.05 -28.85 24.56
N GLN A 417 14.60 -29.88 23.91
CA GLN A 417 13.83 -31.06 23.49
C GLN A 417 13.22 -31.80 24.69
N GLN A 418 13.98 -31.99 25.77
CA GLN A 418 13.48 -32.56 27.02
C GLN A 418 12.38 -31.68 27.64
N THR A 419 12.58 -30.36 27.67
CA THR A 419 11.59 -29.40 28.18
C THR A 419 10.30 -29.45 27.38
N ASN A 420 10.40 -29.46 26.04
CA ASN A 420 9.25 -29.57 25.14
C ASN A 420 8.50 -30.90 25.33
N SER A 421 9.23 -32.01 25.49
CA SER A 421 8.61 -33.30 25.82
C SER A 421 7.87 -33.25 27.16
N GLY A 422 8.47 -32.65 28.19
CA GLY A 422 7.86 -32.51 29.50
C GLY A 422 6.61 -31.63 29.49
N LEU A 423 6.65 -30.51 28.74
CA LEU A 423 5.49 -29.64 28.53
C LEU A 423 4.36 -30.39 27.83
N ASN A 424 4.65 -31.12 26.76
CA ASN A 424 3.65 -31.94 26.06
C ASN A 424 3.02 -32.99 26.98
N SER A 425 3.83 -33.70 27.79
CA SER A 425 3.29 -34.64 28.79
C SER A 425 2.37 -33.94 29.81
N LYS A 426 2.75 -32.74 30.25
CA LYS A 426 1.95 -31.96 31.20
C LYS A 426 0.63 -31.47 30.59
N THR A 427 0.66 -31.04 29.34
CA THR A 427 -0.54 -30.68 28.56
C THR A 427 -1.49 -31.88 28.46
N THR A 428 -0.98 -33.05 28.07
CA THR A 428 -1.79 -34.28 28.01
C THR A 428 -2.38 -34.64 29.38
N PHE A 429 -1.61 -34.50 30.46
CA PHE A 429 -2.10 -34.74 31.82
C PHE A 429 -3.25 -33.81 32.20
N TYR A 430 -3.11 -32.50 32.00
CA TYR A 430 -4.17 -31.55 32.32
C TYR A 430 -5.40 -31.74 31.45
N ASN A 431 -5.26 -32.11 30.18
CA ASN A 431 -6.39 -32.44 29.32
C ASN A 431 -7.16 -33.66 29.87
N MET A 432 -6.48 -34.73 30.28
CA MET A 432 -7.14 -35.86 30.94
C MET A 432 -7.82 -35.46 32.26
N GLN A 433 -7.22 -34.53 33.01
CA GLN A 433 -7.80 -34.04 34.26
C GLN A 433 -9.07 -33.21 34.00
N ILE A 434 -9.05 -32.35 32.97
CA ILE A 434 -10.22 -31.61 32.50
C ILE A 434 -11.33 -32.57 32.06
N ASP A 435 -11.00 -33.61 31.30
CA ASP A 435 -11.97 -34.63 30.88
C ASP A 435 -12.58 -35.35 32.07
N SER A 436 -11.77 -35.70 33.07
CA SER A 436 -12.25 -36.30 34.33
C SER A 436 -13.21 -35.39 35.08
N TYR A 437 -12.89 -34.09 35.22
CA TYR A 437 -13.79 -33.13 35.85
C TYR A 437 -15.07 -32.92 35.05
N ASN A 438 -15.00 -32.83 33.74
CA ASN A 438 -16.16 -32.73 32.87
C ASN A 438 -17.07 -33.96 32.99
N GLN A 439 -16.48 -35.15 33.05
CA GLN A 439 -17.22 -36.39 33.24
C GLN A 439 -17.87 -36.44 34.62
N TYR A 440 -17.17 -36.00 35.67
CA TYR A 440 -17.73 -35.88 37.02
C TYR A 440 -18.89 -34.87 37.10
N ILE A 441 -18.74 -33.70 36.48
CA ILE A 441 -19.80 -32.68 36.39
C ILE A 441 -21.00 -33.26 35.65
N LYS A 442 -20.78 -33.96 34.53
CA LYS A 442 -21.85 -34.61 33.77
C LYS A 442 -22.59 -35.65 34.60
N THR A 443 -21.87 -36.52 35.32
CA THR A 443 -22.48 -37.49 36.24
C THR A 443 -23.25 -36.81 37.38
N CYS A 444 -22.73 -35.70 37.93
CA CYS A 444 -23.44 -34.93 38.95
C CYS A 444 -24.73 -34.31 38.38
N MET A 445 -24.68 -33.73 37.18
CA MET A 445 -25.83 -33.17 36.47
C MET A 445 -26.88 -34.23 36.15
N ASP A 446 -26.46 -35.43 35.71
CA ASP A 446 -27.36 -36.55 35.44
C ASP A 446 -28.04 -37.08 36.73
N ASN A 447 -27.28 -37.18 37.82
CA ASN A 447 -27.81 -37.56 39.15
C ASN A 447 -28.74 -36.50 39.75
N LEU A 448 -28.52 -35.22 39.45
CA LEU A 448 -29.41 -34.12 39.83
C LEU A 448 -30.69 -34.10 38.98
N ALA A 449 -30.59 -34.43 37.69
CA ALA A 449 -31.74 -34.55 36.79
C ALA A 449 -32.61 -35.78 37.12
N SER A 450 -32.04 -36.87 37.64
CA SER A 450 -32.78 -38.07 38.04
C SER A 450 -33.60 -37.85 39.33
N LYS A 451 -33.11 -37.05 40.29
CA LYS A 451 -33.85 -36.67 41.50
C LYS A 451 -35.06 -35.74 41.25
N GLY A 452 -35.13 -35.09 40.09
CA GLY A 452 -36.26 -34.25 39.68
C GLY A 452 -37.43 -34.98 39.03
N LYS A 453 -37.36 -36.29 38.81
CA LYS A 453 -38.43 -37.10 38.21
C LYS A 453 -39.19 -37.90 39.28
N LEU A 454 -39.97 -37.21 40.10
CA LEU A 454 -41.11 -37.82 40.78
C LEU A 454 -42.38 -37.36 40.05
N SER A 455 -43.15 -38.35 39.58
CA SER A 455 -44.43 -38.27 38.88
C SER A 455 -44.40 -37.91 37.38
N ARG A 456 -44.54 -38.93 36.53
CA ARG A 456 -45.32 -38.81 35.29
C ARG A 456 -45.99 -40.13 34.95
N LYS A 457 -47.33 -40.12 34.94
CA LYS A 457 -48.20 -41.18 34.39
C LYS A 457 -47.89 -41.41 32.89
N PRO A 458 -48.09 -42.63 32.36
CA PRO A 458 -47.77 -42.95 30.98
C PRO A 458 -48.84 -42.40 30.02
N GLY A 459 -48.40 -41.69 28.98
CA GLY A 459 -49.25 -41.29 27.85
C GLY A 459 -49.20 -39.79 27.57
N ASP A 460 -48.08 -39.29 27.01
CA ASP A 460 -48.13 -38.24 25.99
C ASP A 460 -46.75 -37.99 25.37
N ASN A 461 -46.62 -38.34 24.09
CA ASN A 461 -45.45 -38.13 23.25
C ASN A 461 -45.50 -36.73 22.61
N LYS A 462 -44.72 -35.77 23.13
CA LYS A 462 -44.28 -34.60 22.34
C LYS A 462 -42.83 -34.23 22.68
N ALA A 463 -41.97 -34.32 21.67
CA ALA A 463 -40.59 -33.86 21.70
C ALA A 463 -40.54 -32.34 21.97
N LYS A 464 -40.00 -31.95 23.13
CA LYS A 464 -39.61 -30.56 23.42
C LYS A 464 -38.09 -30.49 23.55
N LYS A 465 -37.50 -29.62 22.73
CA LYS A 465 -36.09 -29.21 22.78
C LYS A 465 -35.64 -29.02 24.25
N SER A 466 -34.49 -29.59 24.60
CA SER A 466 -33.81 -29.45 25.88
C SER A 466 -33.62 -27.96 26.22
N LYS A 467 -34.53 -27.39 27.01
CA LYS A 467 -34.25 -26.15 27.73
C LYS A 467 -33.28 -26.53 28.85
N GLN A 468 -32.08 -25.96 28.85
CA GLN A 468 -31.21 -25.99 30.02
C GLN A 468 -32.04 -25.59 31.24
N VAL A 469 -32.18 -26.50 32.19
CA VAL A 469 -32.92 -26.26 33.42
C VAL A 469 -32.07 -25.31 34.24
N ALA A 470 -32.31 -24.00 34.11
CA ALA A 470 -31.71 -23.01 34.99
C ALA A 470 -32.29 -23.20 36.40
N GLN A 471 -31.49 -23.78 37.28
CA GLN A 471 -31.85 -23.90 38.70
C GLN A 471 -31.57 -22.57 39.40
N LYS A 472 -32.63 -22.00 40.00
CA LYS A 472 -32.52 -20.82 40.84
C LYS A 472 -31.99 -21.23 42.21
N TYR A 473 -30.80 -20.74 42.56
CA TYR A 473 -30.28 -20.83 43.92
C TYR A 473 -30.48 -19.49 44.62
N THR A 474 -30.90 -19.51 45.89
CA THR A 474 -30.87 -18.31 46.73
C THR A 474 -29.43 -17.97 47.07
N ALA A 475 -29.10 -16.67 47.15
CA ALA A 475 -27.75 -16.21 47.48
C ALA A 475 -27.23 -16.86 48.78
N ALA A 476 -28.08 -16.96 49.81
CA ALA A 476 -27.76 -17.61 51.08
C ALA A 476 -27.24 -19.06 50.91
N ARG A 477 -27.87 -19.84 50.03
CA ARG A 477 -27.50 -21.25 49.77
C ARG A 477 -26.19 -21.38 48.99
N LEU A 478 -25.82 -20.36 48.21
CA LEU A 478 -24.53 -20.30 47.52
C LEU A 478 -23.40 -19.87 48.47
N LYS A 479 -23.69 -19.01 49.46
CA LYS A 479 -22.75 -18.64 50.52
C LYS A 479 -22.46 -19.82 51.46
N GLU A 480 -23.49 -20.55 51.87
CA GLU A 480 -23.35 -21.76 52.71
C GLU A 480 -22.53 -22.86 52.03
N LYS A 481 -22.60 -22.94 50.70
CA LYS A 481 -21.78 -23.84 49.88
C LYS A 481 -20.40 -23.30 49.52
N GLY A 482 -20.03 -22.11 50.00
CA GLY A 482 -18.72 -21.48 49.77
C GLY A 482 -18.49 -20.93 48.36
N VAL A 483 -19.54 -20.81 47.54
CA VAL A 483 -19.46 -20.25 46.18
C VAL A 483 -19.49 -18.72 46.21
N LEU A 484 -20.23 -18.13 47.16
CA LEU A 484 -20.22 -16.70 47.45
C LEU A 484 -19.48 -16.42 48.76
N ILE A 485 -18.56 -15.45 48.74
CA ILE A 485 -17.73 -15.08 49.90
C ILE A 485 -18.54 -14.25 50.92
N SER A 486 -19.38 -13.34 50.46
CA SER A 486 -20.31 -12.55 51.28
C SER A 486 -21.58 -12.22 50.50
N ILE A 487 -22.62 -11.82 51.22
CA ILE A 487 -23.86 -11.29 50.64
C ILE A 487 -24.14 -10.02 51.43
N ASP A 488 -24.22 -8.89 50.72
CA ASP A 488 -24.57 -7.62 51.34
C ASP A 488 -26.03 -7.68 51.82
N ASP A 489 -26.28 -7.11 53.01
CA ASP A 489 -27.57 -7.08 53.74
C ASP A 489 -28.09 -8.39 54.36
N LEU A 490 -27.29 -9.47 54.40
CA LEU A 490 -27.66 -10.69 55.15
C LEU A 490 -27.00 -10.73 56.54
N GLN A 491 -27.78 -10.55 57.61
CA GLN A 491 -27.28 -10.69 58.98
C GLN A 491 -26.82 -12.14 59.25
N PRO A 492 -25.71 -12.36 59.96
CA PRO A 492 -25.04 -13.66 60.03
C PRO A 492 -25.78 -14.80 60.78
N ASN A 493 -26.98 -14.59 61.33
CA ASN A 493 -27.70 -15.58 62.14
C ASN A 493 -29.22 -15.66 61.85
N GLN A 494 -29.62 -16.12 60.66
CA GLN A 494 -30.95 -16.70 60.43
C GLN A 494 -30.87 -17.98 59.60
#